data_AF-A0A9D2D2Q5-F1
#
_entry.id   AF-A0A9D2D2Q5-F1
#
_cell.length_a   1.000
_cell.length_b   1.000
_cell.length_c   1.000
_cell.angle_alpha   90.00
_cell.angle_beta   90.00
_cell.angle_gamma   90.00
#
_symmetry.space_group_name_H-M   'P 1'
#
loop_
_entity.id
_entity.type
_entity.pdbx_description
1 polymer ?
#
loop_
_entity_poly.entity_id
_entity_poly.type
_entity_poly.pdbx_seq_one_letter_code
_entity_poly.pdbx_strand_id
1 'polypeptide(L)'
;DAVCDGTDILIPGIMEHIERTGVHSGDSISVYPAPSISQKVKDTIVEYTKRLAKALHVVGLINIQFIAMNEEVYVIEVNPRSSRTVPYISKVTGIPIVDLATRVIIGETIRGMGYEPGLAPEADYVAIKVPVFSFEKLRGAEISLGPEMKSTGECLGIAKSFNEALYKAFLGAGIQLPKHKQMIITVKDADKPEAVGVAKRFEALGYRIYATRSTAKYLQEHGVNALRVNKISQESPNVMDLILGHKIDLVIDTPTQGRDKSRDGFLIRRNAIETGVHCLTSMDTANALALSLETASDKLTMIDIAKVKNM
;
A
#
# COMPACT_ATOMS: atom_id res chain seq x y z
N ASP A 1 -1.96 14.68 6.46
CA ASP A 1 -1.72 16.06 5.96
C ASP A 1 -2.56 17.03 6.78
N ALA A 2 -2.16 18.29 6.88
CA ALA A 2 -2.92 19.32 7.56
C ALA A 2 -2.63 20.73 7.01
N VAL A 3 -3.52 21.68 7.29
CA VAL A 3 -3.34 23.12 7.07
C VAL A 3 -3.24 23.80 8.43
N CYS A 4 -2.28 24.70 8.63
CA CYS A 4 -2.16 25.51 9.84
C CYS A 4 -2.13 26.99 9.48
N ASP A 5 -2.88 27.82 10.20
CA ASP A 5 -2.92 29.29 10.00
C ASP A 5 -2.04 30.07 10.98
N GLY A 6 -1.07 29.38 11.59
CA GLY A 6 -0.20 29.89 12.65
C GLY A 6 -0.80 29.74 14.05
N THR A 7 -2.10 29.53 14.19
CA THR A 7 -2.77 29.30 15.49
C THR A 7 -3.56 28.00 15.50
N ASP A 8 -4.51 27.88 14.59
CA ASP A 8 -5.40 26.74 14.43
C ASP A 8 -4.84 25.77 13.38
N ILE A 9 -5.30 24.52 13.43
CA ILE A 9 -4.93 23.47 12.49
C ILE A 9 -6.17 22.75 12.00
N LEU A 10 -6.24 22.43 10.70
CA LEU A 10 -7.27 21.62 10.08
C LEU A 10 -6.63 20.36 9.51
N ILE A 11 -7.05 19.22 10.01
CA ILE A 11 -6.60 17.90 9.58
C ILE A 11 -7.76 17.26 8.80
N PRO A 12 -7.71 17.20 7.46
CA PRO A 12 -8.77 16.63 6.63
C PRO A 12 -9.01 15.13 6.89
N GLY A 13 -7.98 14.41 7.32
CA GLY A 13 -8.08 12.98 7.57
C GLY A 13 -6.73 12.35 7.92
N ILE A 14 -6.80 11.19 8.57
CA ILE A 14 -5.66 10.33 8.88
C ILE A 14 -5.70 9.14 7.92
N MET A 15 -4.56 8.85 7.30
CA MET A 15 -4.39 7.72 6.39
C MET A 15 -3.51 6.66 7.05
N GLU A 16 -3.83 5.39 6.85
CA GLU A 16 -3.06 4.26 7.34
C GLU A 16 -2.45 3.49 6.16
N HIS A 17 -1.20 3.07 6.27
CA HIS A 17 -0.58 2.22 5.26
C HIS A 17 -0.91 0.75 5.52
N ILE A 18 -1.11 -0.03 4.45
CA ILE A 18 -1.19 -1.50 4.55
C ILE A 18 0.19 -2.09 4.83
N GLU A 19 1.21 -1.65 4.09
CA GLU A 19 2.58 -2.10 4.30
C GLU A 19 3.14 -1.52 5.61
N ARG A 20 3.77 -2.38 6.40
CA ARG A 20 4.45 -1.98 7.63
C ARG A 20 5.62 -1.04 7.37
N THR A 21 6.02 -0.31 8.40
CA THR A 21 7.18 0.60 8.37
C THR A 21 8.43 -0.09 7.82
N GLY A 22 9.13 0.58 6.91
CA GLY A 22 10.25 0.04 6.15
C GLY A 22 9.99 0.01 4.65
N VAL A 23 8.72 0.07 4.25
CA VAL A 23 8.29 0.46 2.91
C VAL A 23 8.04 1.97 2.88
N HIS A 24 8.53 2.63 1.85
CA HIS A 24 8.38 4.07 1.66
C HIS A 24 6.91 4.45 1.44
N SER A 25 6.44 5.52 2.07
CA SER A 25 5.04 5.98 2.04
C SER A 25 4.45 6.17 0.62
N GLY A 26 5.29 6.55 -0.34
CA GLY A 26 4.89 6.66 -1.74
C GLY A 26 4.54 5.33 -2.41
N ASP A 27 5.19 4.24 -1.98
CA ASP A 27 5.04 2.88 -2.52
C ASP A 27 4.13 2.00 -1.65
N SER A 28 3.51 2.58 -0.62
CA SER A 28 2.55 1.89 0.23
C SER A 28 1.13 2.11 -0.28
N ILE A 29 0.29 1.09 -0.12
CA ILE A 29 -1.16 1.22 -0.23
C ILE A 29 -1.64 2.03 0.97
N SER A 30 -2.38 3.10 0.74
CA SER A 30 -2.90 3.98 1.79
C SER A 30 -4.42 3.88 1.89
N VAL A 31 -4.93 3.79 3.11
CA VAL A 31 -6.36 3.63 3.42
C VAL A 31 -6.85 4.85 4.19
N TYR A 32 -7.96 5.43 3.74
CA TYR A 32 -8.72 6.45 4.46
C TYR A 32 -10.19 6.00 4.59
N PRO A 33 -10.83 6.19 5.76
CA PRO A 33 -10.23 6.49 7.06
C PRO A 33 -9.27 5.39 7.54
N ALA A 34 -8.46 5.70 8.56
CA ALA A 34 -7.52 4.73 9.15
C ALA A 34 -8.29 3.59 9.87
N PRO A 35 -8.23 2.33 9.37
CA PRO A 35 -9.11 1.26 9.80
C PRO A 35 -8.74 0.59 11.13
N SER A 36 -7.47 0.59 11.55
CA SER A 36 -7.00 -0.26 12.65
C SER A 36 -6.57 0.50 13.91
N ILE A 37 -6.25 1.79 13.80
CA ILE A 37 -5.79 2.59 14.94
C ILE A 37 -6.94 2.98 15.88
N SER A 38 -6.67 2.92 17.19
CA SER A 38 -7.63 3.30 18.22
C SER A 38 -7.91 4.81 18.23
N GLN A 39 -9.01 5.21 18.88
CA GLN A 39 -9.30 6.64 19.09
C GLN A 39 -8.18 7.34 19.87
N LYS A 40 -7.60 6.66 20.87
CA LYS A 40 -6.45 7.18 21.63
C LYS A 40 -5.26 7.52 20.71
N VAL A 41 -4.97 6.63 19.75
CA VAL A 41 -3.89 6.86 18.77
C VAL A 41 -4.24 8.02 17.85
N LYS A 42 -5.50 8.11 17.36
CA LYS A 42 -5.98 9.25 16.55
C LYS A 42 -5.84 10.58 17.30
N ASP A 43 -6.27 10.65 18.55
CA ASP A 43 -6.18 11.85 19.39
C ASP A 43 -4.72 12.26 19.62
N THR A 44 -3.83 11.28 19.83
CA THR A 44 -2.40 11.51 19.99
C THR A 44 -1.79 12.07 18.70
N ILE A 45 -2.16 11.53 17.53
CA ILE A 45 -1.73 12.06 16.23
C ILE A 45 -2.19 13.51 16.04
N VAL A 46 -3.45 13.83 16.38
CA VAL A 46 -3.99 15.19 16.30
C VAL A 46 -3.20 16.15 17.18
N GLU A 47 -2.97 15.77 18.44
CA GLU A 47 -2.19 16.59 19.38
C GLU A 47 -0.75 16.79 18.92
N TYR A 48 -0.08 15.73 18.45
CA TYR A 48 1.28 15.84 17.93
C TYR A 48 1.33 16.73 16.70
N THR A 49 0.35 16.61 15.80
CA THR A 49 0.26 17.45 14.60
C THR A 49 0.14 18.92 14.97
N LYS A 50 -0.73 19.26 15.94
CA LYS A 50 -0.88 20.63 16.45
C LYS A 50 0.40 21.16 17.07
N ARG A 51 1.03 20.39 17.95
CA ARG A 51 2.28 20.79 18.63
C ARG A 51 3.42 21.03 17.65
N LEU A 52 3.58 20.13 16.67
CA LEU A 52 4.63 20.23 15.65
C LEU A 52 4.40 21.41 14.71
N ALA A 53 3.17 21.61 14.23
CA ALA A 53 2.84 22.75 13.38
C ALA A 53 3.14 24.09 14.07
N LYS A 54 2.78 24.22 15.35
CA LYS A 54 3.06 25.42 16.15
C LYS A 54 4.55 25.62 16.39
N ALA A 55 5.27 24.57 16.78
CA ALA A 55 6.71 24.64 17.06
C ALA A 55 7.54 24.99 15.82
N LEU A 56 7.08 24.60 14.64
CA LEU A 56 7.73 24.88 13.36
C LEU A 56 7.20 26.17 12.69
N HIS A 57 6.32 26.92 13.36
CA HIS A 57 5.73 28.15 12.85
C HIS A 57 5.08 27.98 11.47
N VAL A 58 4.37 26.86 11.25
CA VAL A 58 3.76 26.57 9.96
C VAL A 58 2.61 27.53 9.68
N VAL A 59 2.64 28.14 8.50
CA VAL A 59 1.51 28.83 7.86
C VAL A 59 1.32 28.22 6.48
N GLY A 60 0.22 27.51 6.26
CA GLY A 60 -0.04 26.70 5.07
C GLY A 60 0.02 25.20 5.35
N LEU A 61 0.68 24.43 4.48
CA LEU A 61 0.65 22.96 4.50
C LEU A 61 1.71 22.33 5.40
N ILE A 62 1.32 21.25 6.09
CA ILE A 62 2.24 20.35 6.79
C ILE A 62 1.83 18.90 6.55
N ASN A 63 2.81 18.05 6.28
CA ASN A 63 2.69 16.60 6.26
C ASN A 63 3.56 16.02 7.38
N ILE A 64 3.02 15.04 8.11
CA ILE A 64 3.72 14.36 9.19
C ILE A 64 3.52 12.87 9.00
N GLN A 65 4.61 12.12 9.15
CA GLN A 65 4.58 10.66 9.08
C GLN A 65 4.83 10.10 10.47
N PHE A 66 3.99 9.14 10.86
CA PHE A 66 4.02 8.52 12.18
C PHE A 66 4.19 7.00 12.07
N ILE A 67 4.70 6.39 13.13
CA ILE A 67 4.56 4.96 13.40
C ILE A 67 3.60 4.83 14.58
N ALA A 68 2.55 4.04 14.43
CA ALA A 68 1.67 3.65 15.52
C ALA A 68 1.96 2.19 15.88
N MET A 69 2.37 1.93 17.13
CA MET A 69 2.70 0.59 17.60
C MET A 69 2.36 0.48 19.07
N ASN A 70 1.61 -0.56 19.46
CA ASN A 70 1.24 -0.82 20.86
C ASN A 70 0.60 0.39 21.58
N GLU A 71 -0.34 1.09 20.92
CA GLU A 71 -0.98 2.31 21.44
C GLU A 71 -0.04 3.51 21.66
N GLU A 72 1.19 3.46 21.13
CA GLU A 72 2.16 4.55 21.14
C GLU A 72 2.36 5.12 19.73
N VAL A 73 2.62 6.43 19.66
CA VAL A 73 2.81 7.18 18.42
C VAL A 73 4.23 7.73 18.39
N TYR A 74 4.97 7.40 17.34
CA TYR A 74 6.33 7.87 17.10
C TYR A 74 6.35 8.74 15.84
N VAL A 75 7.08 9.86 15.88
CA VAL A 75 7.25 10.74 14.72
C VAL A 75 8.43 10.23 13.87
N ILE A 76 8.19 10.01 12.58
CA ILE A 76 9.26 9.69 11.62
C ILE A 76 9.89 10.98 11.11
N GLU A 77 9.07 11.81 10.47
CA GLU A 77 9.49 13.06 9.84
C GLU A 77 8.33 14.05 9.75
N VAL A 78 8.70 15.33 9.62
CA VAL A 78 7.77 16.44 9.40
C VAL A 78 8.20 17.20 8.15
N ASN A 79 7.27 17.38 7.23
CA ASN A 79 7.46 18.09 5.98
C ASN A 79 6.55 19.33 5.99
N PRO A 80 7.05 20.53 6.32
CA PRO A 80 6.27 21.78 6.32
C PRO A 80 6.06 22.31 4.90
N ARG A 81 5.45 21.49 4.05
CA ARG A 81 5.15 21.74 2.64
C ARG A 81 4.05 20.79 2.16
N SER A 82 3.58 21.01 0.94
CA SER A 82 2.70 20.05 0.26
C SER A 82 3.37 18.68 0.14
N SER A 83 2.58 17.63 0.37
CA SER A 83 2.94 16.24 0.12
C SER A 83 2.26 15.73 -1.16
N ARG A 84 2.65 14.53 -1.58
CA ARG A 84 2.02 13.83 -2.71
C ARG A 84 0.60 13.34 -2.40
N THR A 85 0.22 13.24 -1.11
CA THR A 85 -1.09 12.75 -0.68
C THR A 85 -2.13 13.86 -0.60
N VAL A 86 -1.75 15.14 -0.77
CA VAL A 86 -2.69 16.27 -0.76
C VAL A 86 -3.81 16.13 -1.80
N PRO A 87 -3.56 15.79 -3.08
CA PRO A 87 -4.63 15.60 -4.05
C PRO A 87 -5.57 14.45 -3.67
N TYR A 88 -5.01 13.32 -3.20
CA TYR A 88 -5.76 12.17 -2.74
C TYR A 88 -6.69 12.55 -1.58
N ILE A 89 -6.14 13.09 -0.50
CA ILE A 89 -6.89 13.40 0.71
C ILE A 89 -7.90 14.53 0.48
N SER A 90 -7.59 15.52 -0.36
CA SER A 90 -8.55 16.56 -0.76
C SER A 90 -9.75 15.98 -1.51
N LYS A 91 -9.50 15.04 -2.43
CA LYS A 91 -10.58 14.40 -3.21
C LYS A 91 -11.49 13.52 -2.38
N VAL A 92 -10.93 12.75 -1.45
CA VAL A 92 -11.71 11.79 -0.63
C VAL A 92 -12.29 12.40 0.65
N THR A 93 -11.92 13.63 0.98
CA THR A 93 -12.54 14.35 2.10
C THR A 93 -13.47 15.45 1.63
N GLY A 94 -13.37 15.88 0.36
CA GLY A 94 -14.10 17.04 -0.16
C GLY A 94 -13.52 18.39 0.31
N ILE A 95 -12.51 18.38 1.19
CA ILE A 95 -11.87 19.58 1.70
C ILE A 95 -10.82 20.05 0.68
N PRO A 96 -10.91 21.28 0.12
CA PRO A 96 -9.98 21.78 -0.88
C PRO A 96 -8.70 22.31 -0.21
N ILE A 97 -7.88 21.40 0.34
CA ILE A 97 -6.73 21.73 1.20
C ILE A 97 -5.74 22.68 0.54
N VAL A 98 -5.52 22.54 -0.78
CA VAL A 98 -4.63 23.46 -1.53
C VAL A 98 -5.19 24.89 -1.49
N ASP A 99 -6.46 25.07 -1.82
CA ASP A 99 -7.11 26.39 -1.82
C ASP A 99 -7.13 26.99 -0.40
N LEU A 100 -7.43 26.17 0.62
CA LEU A 100 -7.38 26.60 2.01
C LEU A 100 -5.98 27.03 2.44
N ALA A 101 -4.96 26.25 2.11
CA ALA A 101 -3.59 26.58 2.43
C ALA A 101 -3.13 27.85 1.72
N THR A 102 -3.50 28.06 0.46
CA THR A 102 -3.20 29.31 -0.27
C THR A 102 -3.84 30.52 0.41
N ARG A 103 -5.13 30.42 0.79
CA ARG A 103 -5.85 31.49 1.51
C ARG A 103 -5.22 31.79 2.87
N VAL A 104 -4.79 30.75 3.57
CA VAL A 104 -4.05 30.88 4.84
C VAL A 104 -2.71 31.60 4.65
N ILE A 105 -1.96 31.26 3.61
CA ILE A 105 -0.66 31.90 3.30
C ILE A 105 -0.84 33.40 3.03
N ILE A 106 -1.97 33.83 2.46
CA ILE A 106 -2.27 35.25 2.21
C ILE A 106 -2.98 35.94 3.38
N GLY A 107 -3.11 35.28 4.54
CA GLY A 107 -3.54 35.89 5.80
C GLY A 107 -4.97 35.59 6.25
N GLU A 108 -5.69 34.68 5.57
CA GLU A 108 -6.99 34.21 6.06
C GLU A 108 -6.83 33.16 7.17
N THR A 109 -7.84 33.00 8.02
CA THR A 109 -7.83 32.01 9.11
C THR A 109 -8.77 30.85 8.81
N ILE A 110 -8.49 29.68 9.35
CA ILE A 110 -9.30 28.46 9.18
C ILE A 110 -10.75 28.73 9.60
N ARG A 111 -10.93 29.35 10.78
CA ARG A 111 -12.26 29.75 11.28
C ARG A 111 -12.92 30.81 10.41
N GLY A 112 -12.16 31.77 9.89
CA GLY A 112 -12.68 32.81 8.99
C GLY A 112 -13.21 32.25 7.67
N MET A 113 -12.68 31.11 7.23
CA MET A 113 -13.16 30.36 6.08
C MET A 113 -14.33 29.41 6.39
N GLY A 114 -14.79 29.34 7.65
CA GLY A 114 -15.93 28.53 8.08
C GLY A 114 -15.59 27.09 8.48
N TYR A 115 -14.32 26.74 8.62
CA TYR A 115 -13.89 25.39 9.03
C TYR A 115 -13.69 25.31 10.55
N GLU A 116 -14.10 24.19 11.14
CA GLU A 116 -13.76 23.89 12.53
C GLU A 116 -12.33 23.33 12.62
N PRO A 117 -11.44 23.92 13.44
CA PRO A 117 -10.11 23.37 13.67
C PRO A 117 -10.12 22.00 14.34
N GLY A 118 -9.13 21.18 14.01
CA GLY A 118 -8.96 19.82 14.50
C GLY A 118 -9.03 18.79 13.38
N LEU A 119 -9.36 17.55 13.74
CA LEU A 119 -9.61 16.48 12.79
C LEU A 119 -11.02 16.61 12.22
N ALA A 120 -11.12 16.71 10.90
CA ALA A 120 -12.40 16.71 10.22
C ALA A 120 -13.13 15.37 10.40
N PRO A 121 -14.48 15.36 10.36
CA PRO A 121 -15.24 14.13 10.40
C PRO A 121 -14.81 13.12 9.32
N GLU A 122 -14.79 11.84 9.69
CA GLU A 122 -14.49 10.77 8.74
C GLU A 122 -15.64 10.60 7.74
N ALA A 123 -15.29 10.28 6.49
CA ALA A 123 -16.28 9.95 5.46
C ALA A 123 -17.01 8.63 5.77
N ASP A 124 -18.23 8.47 5.24
CA ASP A 124 -19.04 7.26 5.35
C ASP A 124 -18.64 6.15 4.34
N TYR A 125 -17.46 6.28 3.75
CA TYR A 125 -16.90 5.37 2.77
C TYR A 125 -15.40 5.16 3.00
N VAL A 126 -14.86 4.11 2.40
CA VAL A 126 -13.45 3.79 2.39
C VAL A 126 -12.85 4.16 1.04
N ALA A 127 -11.72 4.86 1.09
CA ALA A 127 -10.88 5.18 -0.05
C ALA A 127 -9.52 4.50 0.13
N ILE A 128 -9.07 3.79 -0.91
CA ILE A 128 -7.81 3.06 -0.91
C ILE A 128 -6.99 3.48 -2.12
N LYS A 129 -5.81 4.04 -1.84
CA LYS A 129 -4.82 4.46 -2.82
C LYS A 129 -3.79 3.35 -3.00
N VAL A 130 -3.69 2.77 -4.19
CA VAL A 130 -2.70 1.74 -4.53
C VAL A 130 -1.63 2.36 -5.45
N PRO A 131 -0.33 2.17 -5.17
CA PRO A 131 0.74 2.66 -6.03
C PRO A 131 0.84 1.83 -7.32
N VAL A 132 1.22 2.52 -8.40
CA VAL A 132 1.51 1.91 -9.72
C VAL A 132 3.00 2.07 -10.01
N PHE A 133 3.60 1.02 -10.54
CA PHE A 133 5.03 0.94 -10.82
C PHE A 133 5.29 0.78 -12.32
N SER A 134 6.37 1.39 -12.80
CA SER A 134 6.85 1.27 -14.19
C SER A 134 8.06 0.34 -14.30
N PHE A 135 8.11 -0.73 -13.50
CA PHE A 135 9.28 -1.61 -13.40
C PHE A 135 9.65 -2.30 -14.72
N GLU A 136 8.66 -2.52 -15.58
CA GLU A 136 8.81 -3.04 -16.93
C GLU A 136 9.66 -2.11 -17.83
N LYS A 137 9.69 -0.80 -17.55
CA LYS A 137 10.42 0.19 -18.36
C LYS A 137 11.90 0.33 -17.99
N LEU A 138 12.31 -0.11 -16.80
CA LEU A 138 13.65 0.15 -16.26
C LEU A 138 14.50 -1.12 -16.17
N ARG A 139 15.32 -1.38 -17.20
CA ARG A 139 16.23 -2.54 -17.23
C ARG A 139 17.29 -2.48 -16.12
N GLY A 140 17.51 -3.60 -15.43
CA GLY A 140 18.55 -3.75 -14.41
C GLY A 140 18.28 -3.05 -13.08
N ALA A 141 17.08 -2.48 -12.90
CA ALA A 141 16.60 -1.92 -11.64
C ALA A 141 16.07 -3.00 -10.70
N GLU A 142 16.22 -2.78 -9.39
CA GLU A 142 15.71 -3.66 -8.33
C GLU A 142 14.20 -3.52 -8.21
N ILE A 143 13.49 -4.63 -8.44
CA ILE A 143 12.04 -4.75 -8.32
C ILE A 143 11.75 -5.22 -6.91
N SER A 144 11.71 -4.29 -5.97
CA SER A 144 11.32 -4.58 -4.60
C SER A 144 10.88 -3.31 -3.89
N LEU A 145 9.95 -3.45 -2.96
CA LEU A 145 9.62 -2.40 -2.01
C LEU A 145 10.76 -2.20 -1.01
N GLY A 146 10.91 -0.98 -0.50
CA GLY A 146 11.93 -0.61 0.47
C GLY A 146 11.78 0.84 0.91
N PRO A 147 12.79 1.42 1.59
CA PRO A 147 12.70 2.78 2.15
C PRO A 147 12.82 3.88 1.09
N GLU A 148 13.14 3.54 -0.15
CA GLU A 148 13.24 4.46 -1.29
C GLU A 148 12.02 4.27 -2.20
N MET A 149 11.38 5.38 -2.59
CA MET A 149 10.23 5.39 -3.49
C MET A 149 10.59 4.94 -4.91
N LYS A 150 9.75 4.11 -5.52
CA LYS A 150 9.91 3.64 -6.91
C LYS A 150 8.63 3.74 -7.74
N SER A 151 7.48 3.95 -7.11
CA SER A 151 6.19 4.13 -7.78
C SER A 151 6.20 5.38 -8.66
N THR A 152 5.46 5.32 -9.76
CA THR A 152 5.36 6.37 -10.78
C THR A 152 3.98 6.98 -10.87
N GLY A 153 2.98 6.31 -10.30
CA GLY A 153 1.60 6.77 -10.25
C GLY A 153 0.84 6.09 -9.13
N GLU A 154 -0.46 6.36 -9.09
CA GLU A 154 -1.37 5.80 -8.09
C GLU A 154 -2.78 5.66 -8.67
N CYS A 155 -3.51 4.67 -8.18
CA CYS A 155 -4.90 4.43 -8.50
C CYS A 155 -5.73 4.44 -7.22
N LEU A 156 -7.01 4.79 -7.37
CA LEU A 156 -7.93 5.00 -6.26
C LEU A 156 -9.12 4.05 -6.38
N GLY A 157 -9.33 3.22 -5.37
CA GLY A 157 -10.56 2.45 -5.17
C GLY A 157 -11.40 3.06 -4.06
N ILE A 158 -12.69 3.32 -4.31
CA ILE A 158 -13.60 3.87 -3.32
C ILE A 158 -14.85 3.00 -3.25
N ALA A 159 -15.27 2.64 -2.04
CA ALA A 159 -16.51 1.91 -1.79
C ALA A 159 -17.01 2.14 -0.36
N LYS A 160 -18.24 1.73 -0.07
CA LYS A 160 -18.78 1.77 1.31
C LYS A 160 -18.15 0.74 2.24
N SER A 161 -17.52 -0.29 1.69
CA SER A 161 -16.84 -1.33 2.46
C SER A 161 -15.36 -1.38 2.10
N PHE A 162 -14.54 -1.75 3.09
CA PHE A 162 -13.09 -1.89 2.91
C PHE A 162 -12.74 -2.88 1.80
N ASN A 163 -13.36 -4.07 1.83
CA ASN A 163 -13.08 -5.16 0.89
C ASN A 163 -13.35 -4.77 -0.56
N GLU A 164 -14.49 -4.11 -0.81
CA GLU A 164 -14.84 -3.66 -2.15
C GLU A 164 -13.95 -2.51 -2.63
N ALA A 165 -13.58 -1.58 -1.74
CA ALA A 165 -12.65 -0.49 -2.06
C ALA A 165 -11.27 -1.06 -2.42
N LEU A 166 -10.82 -2.08 -1.69
CA LEU A 166 -9.54 -2.74 -1.91
C LEU A 166 -9.52 -3.47 -3.26
N TYR A 167 -10.58 -4.22 -3.57
CA TYR A 167 -10.72 -4.90 -4.86
C TYR A 167 -10.73 -3.90 -6.02
N LYS A 168 -11.48 -2.80 -5.94
CA LYS A 168 -11.45 -1.73 -6.95
C LYS A 168 -10.07 -1.10 -7.10
N ALA A 169 -9.35 -0.88 -6.00
CA ALA A 169 -8.04 -0.27 -6.04
C ALA A 169 -7.03 -1.17 -6.77
N PHE A 170 -7.06 -2.48 -6.53
CA PHE A 170 -6.25 -3.44 -7.28
C PHE A 170 -6.63 -3.53 -8.76
N LEU A 171 -7.93 -3.57 -9.08
CA LEU A 171 -8.39 -3.53 -10.48
C LEU A 171 -7.92 -2.26 -11.19
N GLY A 172 -8.03 -1.10 -10.54
CA GLY A 172 -7.57 0.19 -11.05
C GLY A 172 -6.06 0.23 -11.28
N ALA A 173 -5.28 -0.41 -10.39
CA ALA A 173 -3.83 -0.57 -10.55
C ALA A 173 -3.44 -1.59 -11.64
N GLY A 174 -4.40 -2.18 -12.34
CA GLY A 174 -4.17 -3.14 -13.43
C GLY A 174 -3.94 -4.57 -12.96
N ILE A 175 -4.16 -4.89 -11.68
CA ILE A 175 -4.05 -6.25 -11.14
C ILE A 175 -5.39 -6.96 -11.35
N GLN A 176 -5.49 -7.68 -12.46
CA GLN A 176 -6.67 -8.47 -12.84
C GLN A 176 -6.32 -9.96 -12.86
N LEU A 177 -6.66 -10.71 -11.80
CA LEU A 177 -6.31 -12.13 -11.68
C LEU A 177 -7.59 -13.00 -11.58
N PRO A 178 -7.64 -14.27 -12.05
CA PRO A 178 -6.62 -15.03 -12.80
C PRO A 178 -7.11 -15.70 -14.12
N LYS A 179 -6.17 -15.92 -15.06
CA LYS A 179 -6.35 -16.70 -16.31
C LYS A 179 -6.00 -18.18 -16.13
N HIS A 180 -5.04 -18.52 -15.27
CA HIS A 180 -4.52 -19.89 -15.13
C HIS A 180 -4.55 -20.48 -13.71
N LYS A 181 -4.71 -19.64 -12.69
CA LYS A 181 -4.62 -19.96 -11.26
C LYS A 181 -3.33 -20.67 -10.89
N GLN A 182 -2.19 -20.14 -11.31
CA GLN A 182 -0.88 -20.65 -10.89
C GLN A 182 0.00 -19.53 -10.39
N MET A 183 0.75 -19.79 -9.32
CA MET A 183 1.61 -18.80 -8.70
C MET A 183 2.94 -19.39 -8.26
N ILE A 184 3.94 -18.52 -8.10
CA ILE A 184 5.21 -18.86 -7.47
C ILE A 184 5.32 -18.10 -6.14
N ILE A 185 5.74 -18.79 -5.07
CA ILE A 185 6.08 -18.20 -3.78
C ILE A 185 7.51 -18.57 -3.38
N THR A 186 8.34 -17.56 -3.14
CA THR A 186 9.72 -17.73 -2.71
C THR A 186 10.08 -16.64 -1.72
N VAL A 187 10.31 -16.99 -0.46
CA VAL A 187 10.43 -15.98 0.61
C VAL A 187 11.67 -16.20 1.43
N LYS A 188 12.21 -15.12 2.01
CA LYS A 188 13.27 -15.21 3.02
C LYS A 188 12.76 -15.96 4.26
N ASP A 189 13.68 -16.52 5.04
CA ASP A 189 13.33 -17.39 6.18
C ASP A 189 12.44 -16.69 7.21
N ALA A 190 12.67 -15.39 7.47
CA ALA A 190 11.89 -14.61 8.42
C ALA A 190 10.40 -14.47 8.05
N ASP A 191 10.06 -14.55 6.76
CA ASP A 191 8.68 -14.36 6.28
C ASP A 191 7.95 -15.69 6.11
N LYS A 192 8.64 -16.83 6.24
CA LYS A 192 8.02 -18.16 6.08
C LYS A 192 6.80 -18.38 6.97
N PRO A 193 6.79 -17.99 8.27
CA PRO A 193 5.60 -18.15 9.11
C PRO A 193 4.37 -17.42 8.53
N GLU A 194 4.55 -16.19 8.05
CA GLU A 194 3.48 -15.39 7.46
C GLU A 194 3.07 -15.91 6.07
N ALA A 195 4.04 -16.37 5.29
CA ALA A 195 3.82 -16.94 3.97
C ALA A 195 2.93 -18.20 3.99
N VAL A 196 2.92 -18.97 5.09
CA VAL A 196 1.97 -20.09 5.26
C VAL A 196 0.53 -19.59 5.22
N GLY A 197 0.21 -18.52 5.93
CA GLY A 197 -1.13 -17.94 5.95
C GLY A 197 -1.56 -17.47 4.56
N VAL A 198 -0.69 -16.71 3.90
CA VAL A 198 -0.91 -16.23 2.52
C VAL A 198 -1.12 -17.40 1.56
N ALA A 199 -0.25 -18.42 1.62
CA ALA A 199 -0.33 -19.55 0.70
C ALA A 199 -1.60 -20.38 0.88
N LYS A 200 -2.08 -20.60 2.13
CA LYS A 200 -3.36 -21.26 2.39
C LYS A 200 -4.54 -20.53 1.77
N ARG A 201 -4.53 -19.19 1.83
CA ARG A 201 -5.56 -18.34 1.24
C ARG A 201 -5.60 -18.46 -0.29
N PHE A 202 -4.44 -18.39 -0.94
CA PHE A 202 -4.35 -18.62 -2.38
C PHE A 202 -4.72 -20.05 -2.79
N GLU A 203 -4.33 -21.06 -2.02
CA GLU A 203 -4.74 -22.45 -2.24
C GLU A 203 -6.26 -22.61 -2.16
N ALA A 204 -6.91 -21.97 -1.17
CA ALA A 204 -8.37 -21.95 -1.04
C ALA A 204 -9.07 -21.24 -2.21
N LEU A 205 -8.42 -20.23 -2.81
CA LEU A 205 -8.85 -19.58 -4.06
C LEU A 205 -8.64 -20.47 -5.32
N GLY A 206 -8.03 -21.64 -5.15
CA GLY A 206 -7.79 -22.63 -6.19
C GLY A 206 -6.47 -22.44 -6.94
N TYR A 207 -5.50 -21.69 -6.37
CA TYR A 207 -4.19 -21.54 -6.99
C TYR A 207 -3.34 -22.80 -6.82
N ARG A 208 -2.68 -23.20 -7.91
CA ARG A 208 -1.55 -24.12 -7.87
C ARG A 208 -0.30 -23.35 -7.46
N ILE A 209 0.31 -23.74 -6.35
CA ILE A 209 1.44 -23.02 -5.74
C ILE A 209 2.75 -23.73 -6.08
N TYR A 210 3.68 -23.02 -6.70
CA TYR A 210 5.07 -23.45 -6.90
C TYR A 210 5.97 -22.71 -5.92
N ALA A 211 6.97 -23.37 -5.35
CA ALA A 211 7.87 -22.76 -4.38
C ALA A 211 9.30 -23.29 -4.48
N THR A 212 10.28 -22.44 -4.17
CA THR A 212 11.69 -22.87 -4.12
C THR A 212 11.90 -23.84 -2.96
N ARG A 213 12.92 -24.72 -3.05
CA ARG A 213 13.12 -25.86 -2.14
C ARG A 213 12.87 -25.58 -0.65
N SER A 214 13.44 -24.51 -0.10
CA SER A 214 13.33 -24.20 1.33
C SER A 214 11.96 -23.64 1.71
N THR A 215 11.33 -22.85 0.83
CA THR A 215 9.96 -22.35 1.00
C THR A 215 8.95 -23.49 0.85
N ALA A 216 9.08 -24.33 -0.19
CA ALA A 216 8.20 -25.47 -0.43
C ALA A 216 8.19 -26.43 0.76
N LYS A 217 9.37 -26.80 1.28
CA LYS A 217 9.49 -27.66 2.46
C LYS A 217 8.71 -27.10 3.65
N TYR A 218 8.94 -25.82 3.98
CA TYR A 218 8.27 -25.18 5.12
C TYR A 218 6.76 -25.10 4.93
N LEU A 219 6.29 -24.75 3.73
CA LEU A 219 4.86 -24.70 3.40
C LEU A 219 4.20 -26.07 3.53
N GLN A 220 4.83 -27.13 3.01
CA GLN A 220 4.35 -28.51 3.10
C GLN A 220 4.26 -29.00 4.55
N GLU A 221 5.27 -28.71 5.37
CA GLU A 221 5.29 -29.04 6.80
C GLU A 221 4.14 -28.37 7.58
N HIS A 222 3.57 -27.28 7.06
CA HIS A 222 2.45 -26.54 7.66
C HIS A 222 1.12 -26.73 6.92
N GLY A 223 1.03 -27.76 6.07
CA GLY A 223 -0.21 -28.22 5.45
C GLY A 223 -0.63 -27.44 4.20
N VAL A 224 0.32 -26.88 3.44
CA VAL A 224 0.06 -26.26 2.13
C VAL A 224 0.62 -27.16 1.03
N ASN A 225 -0.17 -27.45 -0.02
CA ASN A 225 0.27 -28.25 -1.15
C ASN A 225 1.13 -27.43 -2.13
N ALA A 226 2.34 -27.07 -1.70
CA ALA A 226 3.31 -26.37 -2.54
C ALA A 226 4.14 -27.35 -3.37
N LEU A 227 4.25 -27.10 -4.67
CA LEU A 227 5.11 -27.87 -5.58
C LEU A 227 6.52 -27.30 -5.58
N ARG A 228 7.49 -28.14 -5.21
CA ARG A 228 8.89 -27.74 -5.25
C ARG A 228 9.33 -27.46 -6.70
N VAL A 229 9.98 -26.32 -6.91
CA VAL A 229 10.69 -25.97 -8.15
C VAL A 229 12.13 -25.55 -7.84
N ASN A 230 13.02 -25.81 -8.78
CA ASN A 230 14.42 -25.40 -8.71
C ASN A 230 14.58 -23.88 -8.92
N LYS A 231 15.60 -23.27 -8.33
CA LYS A 231 15.94 -21.86 -8.58
C LYS A 231 16.52 -21.67 -9.98
N ILE A 232 16.60 -20.42 -10.46
CA ILE A 232 17.10 -20.10 -11.81
C ILE A 232 18.54 -20.57 -12.01
N SER A 233 19.38 -20.47 -10.97
CA SER A 233 20.75 -20.97 -10.97
C SER A 233 20.89 -22.50 -11.03
N GLN A 234 19.80 -23.25 -10.96
CA GLN A 234 19.77 -24.70 -10.90
C GLN A 234 19.17 -25.31 -12.18
N GLU A 235 19.35 -26.63 -12.35
CA GLU A 235 18.86 -27.39 -13.50
C GLU A 235 17.33 -27.32 -13.69
N SER A 236 16.92 -27.42 -14.95
CA SER A 236 15.51 -27.40 -15.36
C SER A 236 14.78 -28.69 -14.94
N PRO A 237 13.46 -28.64 -14.64
CA PRO A 237 12.60 -27.46 -14.66
C PRO A 237 12.83 -26.55 -13.45
N ASN A 238 12.99 -25.25 -13.72
CA ASN A 238 13.22 -24.22 -12.72
C ASN A 238 12.18 -23.08 -12.80
N VAL A 239 12.31 -22.08 -11.92
CA VAL A 239 11.38 -20.94 -11.85
C VAL A 239 11.29 -20.17 -13.17
N MET A 240 12.39 -20.04 -13.92
CA MET A 240 12.40 -19.34 -15.20
C MET A 240 11.53 -20.06 -16.23
N ASP A 241 11.63 -21.40 -16.29
CA ASP A 241 10.80 -22.21 -17.20
C ASP A 241 9.30 -22.04 -16.92
N LEU A 242 8.93 -21.93 -15.64
CA LEU A 242 7.54 -21.68 -15.24
C LEU A 242 7.04 -20.31 -15.69
N ILE A 243 7.85 -19.26 -15.48
CA ILE A 243 7.52 -17.89 -15.88
C ILE A 243 7.39 -17.79 -17.41
N LEU A 244 8.38 -18.31 -18.14
CA LEU A 244 8.37 -18.34 -19.62
C LEU A 244 7.30 -19.27 -20.21
N GLY A 245 6.78 -20.20 -19.42
CA GLY A 245 5.64 -21.03 -19.79
C GLY A 245 4.31 -20.24 -19.88
N HIS A 246 4.29 -18.96 -19.50
CA HIS A 246 3.14 -18.04 -19.56
C HIS A 246 1.88 -18.55 -18.85
N LYS A 247 2.04 -19.43 -17.86
CA LYS A 247 0.93 -19.99 -17.05
C LYS A 247 0.91 -19.46 -15.61
N ILE A 248 1.91 -18.67 -15.21
CA ILE A 248 1.97 -18.07 -13.88
C ILE A 248 1.26 -16.71 -13.92
N ASP A 249 0.27 -16.53 -13.06
CA ASP A 249 -0.44 -15.25 -12.95
C ASP A 249 0.22 -14.32 -11.91
N LEU A 250 0.90 -14.90 -10.91
CA LEU A 250 1.42 -14.17 -9.74
C LEU A 250 2.74 -14.76 -9.23
N VAL A 251 3.69 -13.87 -8.91
CA VAL A 251 4.92 -14.19 -8.17
C VAL A 251 4.91 -13.42 -6.86
N ILE A 252 5.17 -14.11 -5.75
CA ILE A 252 5.45 -13.50 -4.45
C ILE A 252 6.90 -13.81 -4.09
N ASP A 253 7.72 -12.76 -4.04
CA ASP A 253 9.15 -12.86 -3.73
C ASP A 253 9.57 -11.78 -2.73
N THR A 254 9.86 -12.17 -1.49
CA THR A 254 10.36 -11.21 -0.49
C THR A 254 11.87 -11.07 -0.55
N PRO A 255 12.38 -9.83 -0.74
CA PRO A 255 13.80 -9.60 -0.96
C PRO A 255 14.61 -9.94 0.30
N THR A 256 15.75 -10.58 0.08
CA THR A 256 16.79 -10.76 1.11
C THR A 256 17.61 -9.48 1.25
N GLN A 257 18.20 -9.24 2.42
CA GLN A 257 19.08 -8.08 2.60
C GLN A 257 20.35 -8.20 1.73
N GLY A 258 20.75 -7.09 1.11
CA GLY A 258 21.88 -7.00 0.17
C GLY A 258 21.43 -6.84 -1.28
N ARG A 259 21.87 -5.77 -1.94
CA ARG A 259 21.55 -5.41 -3.34
C ARG A 259 22.35 -6.25 -4.35
N ASP A 260 22.39 -7.56 -4.16
CA ASP A 260 23.14 -8.47 -5.02
C ASP A 260 22.28 -8.93 -6.20
N LYS A 261 22.57 -8.36 -7.38
CA LYS A 261 21.87 -8.63 -8.65
C LYS A 261 22.06 -10.05 -9.18
N SER A 262 23.04 -10.79 -8.67
CA SER A 262 23.28 -12.19 -9.05
C SER A 262 22.39 -13.18 -8.31
N ARG A 263 21.70 -12.74 -7.26
CA ARG A 263 20.81 -13.61 -6.47
C ARG A 263 19.59 -14.02 -7.27
N ASP A 264 19.20 -15.28 -7.10
CA ASP A 264 18.01 -15.84 -7.74
C ASP A 264 16.76 -14.98 -7.53
N GLY A 265 16.54 -14.44 -6.33
CA GLY A 265 15.36 -13.60 -6.07
C GLY A 265 15.30 -12.33 -6.94
N PHE A 266 16.45 -11.67 -7.17
CA PHE A 266 16.50 -10.53 -8.08
C PHE A 266 16.08 -10.94 -9.50
N LEU A 267 16.63 -12.06 -9.98
CA LEU A 267 16.34 -12.59 -11.31
C LEU A 267 14.88 -13.03 -11.44
N ILE A 268 14.31 -13.66 -10.42
CA ILE A 268 12.90 -14.10 -10.41
C ILE A 268 11.98 -12.90 -10.56
N ARG A 269 12.14 -11.88 -9.72
CA ARG A 269 11.31 -10.66 -9.77
C ARG A 269 11.44 -9.93 -11.11
N ARG A 270 12.66 -9.87 -11.65
CA ARG A 270 12.93 -9.26 -12.96
C ARG A 270 12.21 -9.97 -14.08
N ASN A 271 12.42 -11.27 -14.21
CA ASN A 271 11.82 -12.04 -15.28
C ASN A 271 10.29 -12.09 -15.16
N ALA A 272 9.73 -12.09 -13.95
CA ALA A 272 8.29 -11.99 -13.75
C ALA A 272 7.71 -10.71 -14.37
N ILE A 273 8.24 -9.53 -13.99
CA ILE A 273 7.74 -8.25 -14.51
C ILE A 273 8.00 -8.12 -16.03
N GLU A 274 9.17 -8.50 -16.52
CA GLU A 274 9.50 -8.39 -17.96
C GLU A 274 8.63 -9.28 -18.86
N THR A 275 8.06 -10.35 -18.31
CA THR A 275 7.15 -11.27 -19.02
C THR A 275 5.67 -10.96 -18.78
N GLY A 276 5.37 -9.88 -18.04
CA GLY A 276 4.01 -9.44 -17.75
C GLY A 276 3.33 -10.19 -16.60
N VAL A 277 4.09 -10.96 -15.80
CA VAL A 277 3.59 -11.62 -14.59
C VAL A 277 3.63 -10.65 -13.41
N HIS A 278 2.52 -10.51 -12.69
CA HIS A 278 2.47 -9.64 -11.51
C HIS A 278 3.43 -10.16 -10.43
N CYS A 279 4.22 -9.25 -9.84
CA CYS A 279 5.20 -9.59 -8.81
C CYS A 279 4.97 -8.75 -7.56
N LEU A 280 4.73 -9.40 -6.43
CA LEU A 280 4.60 -8.78 -5.10
C LEU A 280 5.82 -9.08 -4.25
N THR A 281 6.28 -8.08 -3.49
CA THR A 281 7.51 -8.20 -2.69
C THR A 281 7.32 -7.91 -1.21
N SER A 282 6.07 -7.79 -0.77
CA SER A 282 5.68 -7.60 0.63
C SER A 282 4.57 -8.59 0.97
N MET A 283 4.66 -9.20 2.16
CA MET A 283 3.61 -10.08 2.66
C MET A 283 2.34 -9.30 2.98
N ASP A 284 2.45 -8.03 3.40
CA ASP A 284 1.30 -7.16 3.69
C ASP A 284 0.46 -6.95 2.41
N THR A 285 1.12 -6.61 1.29
CA THR A 285 0.49 -6.46 -0.02
C THR A 285 -0.11 -7.77 -0.52
N ALA A 286 0.58 -8.90 -0.30
CA ALA A 286 0.08 -10.22 -0.67
C ALA A 286 -1.17 -10.61 0.13
N ASN A 287 -1.21 -10.31 1.43
CA ASN A 287 -2.37 -10.50 2.28
C ASN A 287 -3.56 -9.63 1.85
N ALA A 288 -3.30 -8.38 1.46
CA ALA A 288 -4.32 -7.48 0.94
C ALA A 288 -4.86 -7.98 -0.42
N LEU A 289 -3.98 -8.44 -1.32
CA LEU A 289 -4.42 -9.00 -2.60
C LEU A 289 -5.27 -10.26 -2.39
N ALA A 290 -4.83 -11.20 -1.54
CA ALA A 290 -5.61 -12.39 -1.21
C ALA A 290 -7.00 -12.02 -0.67
N LEU A 291 -7.09 -11.04 0.24
CA LEU A 291 -8.37 -10.55 0.78
C LEU A 291 -9.27 -10.00 -0.32
N SER A 292 -8.70 -9.21 -1.23
CA SER A 292 -9.45 -8.62 -2.33
C SER A 292 -10.01 -9.67 -3.30
N LEU A 293 -9.30 -10.78 -3.49
CA LEU A 293 -9.73 -11.89 -4.36
C LEU A 293 -10.77 -12.78 -3.68
N GLU A 294 -10.64 -13.03 -2.37
CA GLU A 294 -11.64 -13.75 -1.56
C GLU A 294 -12.99 -13.05 -1.52
N THR A 295 -12.97 -11.73 -1.64
CA THR A 295 -14.15 -10.87 -1.53
C THR A 295 -14.55 -10.24 -2.87
N ALA A 296 -13.92 -10.68 -3.96
CA ALA A 296 -14.21 -10.20 -5.30
C ALA A 296 -15.68 -10.43 -5.64
N SER A 297 -16.30 -9.41 -6.23
CA SER A 297 -17.71 -9.41 -6.60
C SER A 297 -17.85 -8.76 -7.97
N ASP A 298 -18.65 -9.38 -8.84
CA ASP A 298 -19.03 -8.79 -10.13
C ASP A 298 -19.94 -7.55 -9.97
N LYS A 299 -20.55 -7.39 -8.79
CA LYS A 299 -21.36 -6.23 -8.44
C LYS A 299 -20.53 -5.25 -7.63
N LEU A 300 -20.14 -4.16 -8.29
CA LEU A 300 -19.43 -3.04 -7.68
C LEU A 300 -20.38 -1.85 -7.49
N THR A 301 -20.40 -1.28 -6.31
CA THR A 301 -21.12 -0.05 -5.99
C THR A 301 -20.45 1.13 -6.69
N MET A 302 -21.23 2.13 -7.13
CA MET A 302 -20.65 3.35 -7.71
C MET A 302 -20.67 4.46 -6.67
N ILE A 303 -19.51 5.07 -6.42
CA ILE A 303 -19.40 6.29 -5.63
C ILE A 303 -18.99 7.41 -6.57
N ASP A 304 -19.86 8.42 -6.66
CA ASP A 304 -19.62 9.62 -7.45
C ASP A 304 -18.77 10.60 -6.65
N ILE A 305 -17.45 10.51 -6.82
CA ILE A 305 -16.47 11.35 -6.10
C ILE A 305 -16.67 12.85 -6.38
N ALA A 306 -17.26 13.23 -7.52
CA ALA A 306 -17.53 14.63 -7.83
C ALA A 306 -18.73 15.19 -7.04
N LYS A 307 -19.57 14.31 -6.48
CA LYS A 307 -20.70 14.66 -5.62
C LYS A 307 -20.41 14.46 -4.14
N VAL A 308 -19.20 14.01 -3.77
CA VAL A 308 -18.74 14.03 -2.39
C VAL A 308 -18.66 15.50 -1.96
N LYS A 309 -19.73 15.96 -1.32
CA LYS A 309 -19.78 17.21 -0.58
C LYS A 309 -19.72 16.82 0.88
N ASN A 310 -18.55 16.94 1.49
CA ASN A 310 -18.50 17.03 2.93
C ASN A 310 -18.52 18.51 3.29
N MET A 311 -19.37 18.81 4.28
CA MET A 311 -19.70 20.14 4.78
C MET A 311 -18.47 20.96 5.18
#